data_AF-A0A3N5GXL1-F1
#
_entry.id   AF-A0A3N5GXL1-F1
#
_cell.length_a   1.000
_cell.length_b   1.000
_cell.length_c   1.000
_cell.angle_alpha   90.00
_cell.angle_beta   90.00
_cell.angle_gamma   90.00
#
_symmetry.space_group_name_H-M   'P 1'
#
loop_
_entity.id
_entity.type
_entity.pdbx_description
1 polymer ?
#
loop_
_entity_poly.entity_id
_entity_poly.type
_entity_poly.pdbx_seq_one_letter_code
_entity_poly.pdbx_strand_id
1 'polypeptide(L)'
;MTSAHPREFDSTQLATAIRVLAMDSVQHAKSGHPGMPMGMADIAVALWHRHLRHNPADPSWFDRDRFVLSNGHGSTLLYNLLHLTGYDLGVEDLKGARQFGSRTPGHPERGVTPGVEVTTGPLGQGLANGVGMALAERLMAAQFNRPGHAIVDHHTYVFAGDGCLMEGISHEACSLAGTLGLGKLIVLYDDNGVSIDGDVRGWFADDTPRRFE
;
A
#
# COMPACT_ATOMS: atom_id res chain seq x y z
N MET A 1 -19.33 13.19 -36.85
CA MET A 1 -18.91 12.24 -35.80
C MET A 1 -17.94 12.98 -34.90
N THR A 2 -18.43 13.58 -33.82
CA THR A 2 -17.58 14.28 -32.84
C THR A 2 -16.73 13.24 -32.13
N SER A 3 -15.42 13.27 -32.36
CA SER A 3 -14.45 12.54 -31.54
C SER A 3 -14.58 13.07 -30.12
N ALA A 4 -15.21 12.30 -29.23
CA ALA A 4 -15.13 12.58 -27.80
C ALA A 4 -13.65 12.49 -27.42
N HIS A 5 -13.00 13.61 -27.16
CA HIS A 5 -11.74 13.59 -26.44
C HIS A 5 -11.97 12.85 -25.11
N PRO A 6 -11.12 11.89 -24.74
CA PRO A 6 -11.21 11.28 -23.43
C PRO A 6 -11.20 12.40 -22.39
N ARG A 7 -12.14 12.39 -21.44
CA ARG A 7 -12.07 13.31 -20.30
C ARG A 7 -10.80 12.99 -19.53
N GLU A 8 -9.88 13.93 -19.48
CA GLU A 8 -8.80 13.90 -18.48
C GLU A 8 -9.44 14.13 -17.11
N PHE A 9 -9.22 13.19 -16.19
CA PHE A 9 -9.61 13.37 -14.79
C PHE A 9 -8.46 14.06 -14.06
N ASP A 10 -8.77 15.11 -13.29
CA ASP A 10 -7.77 15.73 -12.43
C ASP A 10 -7.47 14.87 -11.19
N SER A 11 -6.37 15.16 -10.48
CA SER A 11 -5.96 14.39 -9.30
C SER A 11 -7.01 14.42 -8.17
N THR A 12 -7.78 15.50 -8.06
CA THR A 12 -8.85 15.62 -7.06
C THR A 12 -10.00 14.68 -7.38
N GLN A 13 -10.38 14.56 -8.64
CA GLN A 13 -11.39 13.62 -9.12
C GLN A 13 -10.95 12.17 -8.90
N LEU A 14 -9.69 11.86 -9.20
CA LEU A 14 -9.12 10.53 -8.95
C LEU A 14 -9.13 10.18 -7.45
N ALA A 15 -8.66 11.07 -6.59
CA ALA A 15 -8.67 10.84 -5.14
C ALA A 15 -10.10 10.78 -4.57
N THR A 16 -11.01 11.58 -5.10
CA THR A 16 -12.43 11.54 -4.73
C THR A 16 -13.06 10.20 -5.09
N ALA A 17 -12.73 9.61 -6.25
CA ALA A 17 -13.21 8.28 -6.60
C ALA A 17 -12.77 7.21 -5.58
N ILE A 18 -11.51 7.27 -5.13
CA ILE A 18 -10.99 6.37 -4.07
C ILE A 18 -11.78 6.55 -2.78
N ARG A 19 -12.02 7.81 -2.35
CA ARG A 19 -12.78 8.13 -1.13
C ARG A 19 -14.20 7.59 -1.19
N VAL A 20 -14.91 7.83 -2.29
CA VAL A 20 -16.29 7.40 -2.48
C VAL A 20 -16.40 5.88 -2.46
N LEU A 21 -15.55 5.19 -3.23
CA LEU A 21 -15.53 3.72 -3.23
C LEU A 21 -15.22 3.15 -1.83
N ALA A 22 -14.29 3.76 -1.09
CA ALA A 22 -13.91 3.29 0.24
C ALA A 22 -15.07 3.41 1.24
N MET A 23 -15.76 4.54 1.28
CA MET A 23 -16.90 4.73 2.19
C MET A 23 -18.09 3.84 1.78
N ASP A 24 -18.37 3.70 0.48
CA ASP A 24 -19.47 2.87 -0.01
C ASP A 24 -19.24 1.38 0.26
N SER A 25 -18.03 0.86 0.02
CA SER A 25 -17.69 -0.54 0.32
C SER A 25 -17.83 -0.87 1.81
N VAL A 26 -17.35 0.03 2.69
CA VAL A 26 -17.50 -0.14 4.15
C VAL A 26 -18.97 -0.10 4.56
N GLN A 27 -19.74 0.84 4.01
CA GLN A 27 -21.15 1.00 4.30
C GLN A 27 -21.97 -0.21 3.84
N HIS A 28 -21.68 -0.73 2.64
CA HIS A 28 -22.34 -1.90 2.08
C HIS A 28 -22.06 -3.15 2.92
N ALA A 29 -20.80 -3.34 3.33
CA ALA A 29 -20.39 -4.45 4.20
C ALA A 29 -20.89 -4.31 5.64
N LYS A 30 -21.35 -3.12 6.06
CA LYS A 30 -21.65 -2.75 7.45
C LYS A 30 -20.48 -3.02 8.41
N SER A 31 -19.26 -2.99 7.88
CA SER A 31 -18.03 -3.35 8.58
C SER A 31 -16.83 -2.83 7.78
N GLY A 32 -15.81 -2.32 8.48
CA GLY A 32 -14.56 -1.88 7.88
C GLY A 32 -14.05 -0.55 8.43
N HIS A 33 -12.99 -0.04 7.81
CA HIS A 33 -12.26 1.13 8.30
C HIS A 33 -12.21 2.18 7.18
N PRO A 34 -13.10 3.19 7.17
CA PRO A 34 -13.15 4.17 6.09
C PRO A 34 -12.12 5.29 6.26
N GLY A 35 -11.67 5.58 7.49
CA GLY A 35 -10.81 6.71 7.83
C GLY A 35 -9.48 6.73 7.06
N MET A 36 -8.64 5.71 7.28
CA MET A 36 -7.32 5.61 6.62
C MET A 36 -7.43 5.64 5.07
N PRO A 37 -8.31 4.86 4.41
CA PRO A 37 -8.47 4.93 2.97
C PRO A 37 -8.82 6.32 2.43
N MET A 38 -9.63 7.08 3.17
CA MET A 38 -10.01 8.43 2.78
C MET A 38 -8.88 9.46 3.00
N GLY A 39 -8.11 9.30 4.09
CA GLY A 39 -6.97 10.15 4.43
C GLY A 39 -5.81 9.97 3.45
N MET A 40 -5.51 8.72 3.09
CA MET A 40 -4.38 8.39 2.20
C MET A 40 -4.70 8.50 0.70
N ALA A 41 -5.92 8.90 0.30
CA ALA A 41 -6.34 8.89 -1.10
C ALA A 41 -5.46 9.75 -2.02
N ASP A 42 -5.04 10.94 -1.58
CA ASP A 42 -4.19 11.81 -2.41
C ASP A 42 -2.75 11.26 -2.51
N ILE A 43 -2.23 10.70 -1.41
CA ILE A 43 -0.92 10.01 -1.39
C ILE A 43 -0.95 8.81 -2.33
N ALA A 44 -2.05 8.05 -2.32
CA ALA A 44 -2.26 6.92 -3.22
C ALA A 44 -2.29 7.36 -4.68
N VAL A 45 -2.99 8.45 -5.03
CA VAL A 45 -2.95 9.00 -6.40
C VAL A 45 -1.53 9.42 -6.77
N ALA A 46 -0.82 10.14 -5.89
CA ALA A 46 0.56 10.55 -6.18
C ALA A 46 1.43 9.33 -6.48
N LEU A 47 1.38 8.28 -5.66
CA LEU A 47 2.17 7.06 -5.86
C LEU A 47 1.71 6.23 -7.07
N TRP A 48 0.48 5.74 -7.04
CA TRP A 48 -0.02 4.72 -7.99
C TRP A 48 -0.24 5.28 -9.39
N HIS A 49 -0.57 6.56 -9.53
CA HIS A 49 -0.79 7.15 -10.84
C HIS A 49 0.51 7.68 -11.49
N ARG A 50 1.52 8.06 -10.69
CA ARG A 50 2.70 8.79 -11.22
C ARG A 50 4.04 8.11 -11.03
N HIS A 51 4.17 7.20 -10.05
CA HIS A 51 5.48 6.65 -9.67
C HIS A 51 5.55 5.12 -9.70
N LEU A 52 4.48 4.44 -9.27
CA LEU A 52 4.49 2.98 -9.13
C LEU A 52 4.62 2.30 -10.49
N ARG A 53 5.69 1.51 -10.66
CA ARG A 53 5.91 0.72 -11.87
C ARG A 53 5.29 -0.66 -11.73
N HIS A 54 4.12 -0.85 -12.30
CA HIS A 54 3.38 -2.11 -12.21
C HIS A 54 2.63 -2.42 -13.51
N ASN A 55 2.22 -3.68 -13.67
CA ASN A 55 1.38 -4.13 -14.79
C ASN A 55 0.14 -4.86 -14.26
N PRO A 56 -1.04 -4.23 -14.28
CA PRO A 56 -2.29 -4.85 -13.84
C PRO A 56 -2.65 -6.15 -14.59
N ALA A 57 -2.24 -6.27 -15.85
CA ALA A 57 -2.44 -7.46 -16.67
C ALA A 57 -1.42 -8.59 -16.39
N ASP A 58 -0.30 -8.27 -15.72
CA ASP A 58 0.67 -9.26 -15.24
C ASP A 58 1.16 -8.90 -13.82
N PRO A 59 0.35 -9.22 -12.79
CA PRO A 59 0.75 -9.04 -11.39
C PRO A 59 1.97 -9.87 -10.99
N SER A 60 2.41 -10.82 -11.84
CA SER A 60 3.56 -11.69 -11.59
C SER A 60 4.87 -11.15 -12.19
N TRP A 61 4.82 -10.07 -12.98
CA TRP A 61 5.99 -9.45 -13.61
C TRP A 61 7.11 -9.28 -12.59
N PHE A 62 8.25 -9.92 -12.86
CA PHE A 62 9.35 -10.04 -11.92
C PHE A 62 9.89 -8.69 -11.45
N ASP A 63 10.09 -7.74 -12.36
CA ASP A 63 10.72 -6.45 -12.09
C ASP A 63 9.69 -5.33 -11.82
N ARG A 64 8.46 -5.67 -11.41
CA ARG A 64 7.51 -4.66 -10.93
C ARG A 64 7.97 -4.06 -9.59
N ASP A 65 7.60 -2.82 -9.32
CA ASP A 65 7.67 -2.26 -7.97
C ASP A 65 6.74 -3.04 -7.03
N ARG A 66 7.16 -3.16 -5.77
CA ARG A 66 6.37 -3.86 -4.75
C ARG A 66 5.65 -2.83 -3.90
N PHE A 67 4.37 -3.04 -3.66
CA PHE A 67 3.56 -2.21 -2.78
C PHE A 67 3.04 -3.05 -1.61
N VAL A 68 3.24 -2.57 -0.38
CA VAL A 68 2.74 -3.21 0.84
C VAL A 68 1.90 -2.22 1.65
N LEU A 69 0.69 -2.65 2.02
CA LEU A 69 -0.19 -1.92 2.92
C LEU A 69 -0.02 -2.44 4.36
N SER A 70 0.94 -1.89 5.12
CA SER A 70 1.25 -2.34 6.47
C SER A 70 0.14 -2.02 7.47
N ASN A 71 -0.49 -0.86 7.32
CA ASN A 71 -1.75 -0.49 7.97
C ASN A 71 -2.95 -1.18 7.27
N GLY A 72 -2.89 -2.51 7.20
CA GLY A 72 -3.78 -3.36 6.40
C GLY A 72 -5.27 -3.28 6.76
N HIS A 73 -5.64 -2.67 7.88
CA HIS A 73 -7.04 -2.41 8.22
C HIS A 73 -7.73 -1.50 7.19
N GLY A 74 -6.97 -0.63 6.52
CA GLY A 74 -7.41 0.19 5.39
C GLY A 74 -7.48 -0.56 4.06
N SER A 75 -7.83 -1.85 4.07
CA SER A 75 -7.79 -2.74 2.91
C SER A 75 -8.58 -2.24 1.70
N THR A 76 -9.69 -1.53 1.94
CA THR A 76 -10.52 -0.95 0.87
C THR A 76 -9.76 0.05 0.00
N LEU A 77 -8.75 0.74 0.53
CA LEU A 77 -7.85 1.57 -0.29
C LEU A 77 -7.16 0.74 -1.37
N LEU A 78 -6.52 -0.36 -0.96
CA LEU A 78 -5.79 -1.23 -1.88
C LEU A 78 -6.72 -1.89 -2.88
N TYR A 79 -7.88 -2.39 -2.45
CA TYR A 79 -8.85 -2.98 -3.37
C TYR A 79 -9.36 -1.97 -4.40
N ASN A 80 -9.62 -0.73 -3.99
CA ASN A 80 -10.03 0.34 -4.91
C ASN A 80 -8.92 0.65 -5.92
N LEU A 81 -7.66 0.73 -5.47
CA LEU A 81 -6.52 0.99 -6.36
C LEU A 81 -6.33 -0.15 -7.37
N LEU A 82 -6.42 -1.41 -6.93
CA LEU A 82 -6.34 -2.58 -7.80
C LEU A 82 -7.47 -2.56 -8.84
N HIS A 83 -8.70 -2.28 -8.43
CA HIS A 83 -9.84 -2.16 -9.34
C HIS A 83 -9.65 -1.02 -10.34
N LEU A 84 -9.36 0.19 -9.87
CA LEU A 84 -9.27 1.41 -10.68
C LEU A 84 -8.09 1.36 -11.66
N THR A 85 -7.02 0.66 -11.32
CA THR A 85 -5.86 0.49 -12.21
C THR A 85 -6.01 -0.70 -13.17
N GLY A 86 -7.07 -1.49 -13.05
CA GLY A 86 -7.42 -2.53 -14.02
C GLY A 86 -6.81 -3.91 -13.73
N TYR A 87 -6.52 -4.23 -12.47
CA TYR A 87 -6.28 -5.62 -12.08
C TYR A 87 -7.54 -6.45 -12.30
N ASP A 88 -7.41 -7.78 -12.28
CA ASP A 88 -8.54 -8.71 -12.26
C ASP A 88 -9.29 -8.66 -10.92
N LEU A 89 -9.91 -7.51 -10.63
CA LEU A 89 -10.72 -7.23 -9.46
C LEU A 89 -11.85 -6.29 -9.89
N GLY A 90 -13.05 -6.86 -10.07
CA GLY A 90 -14.20 -6.14 -10.59
C GLY A 90 -14.94 -5.32 -9.53
N VAL A 91 -15.87 -4.46 -9.98
CA VAL A 91 -16.73 -3.72 -9.05
C VAL A 91 -17.60 -4.64 -8.17
N GLU A 92 -17.97 -5.82 -8.68
CA GLU A 92 -18.73 -6.81 -7.90
C GLU A 92 -17.89 -7.40 -6.76
N ASP A 93 -16.56 -7.54 -6.94
CA ASP A 93 -15.67 -7.93 -5.85
C ASP A 93 -15.64 -6.85 -4.76
N LEU A 94 -15.65 -5.56 -5.12
CA LEU A 94 -15.70 -4.45 -4.15
C LEU A 94 -17.02 -4.41 -3.37
N LYS A 95 -18.14 -4.78 -4.00
CA LYS A 95 -19.43 -4.95 -3.31
C LYS A 95 -19.42 -6.15 -2.37
N GLY A 96 -18.68 -7.19 -2.73
CA GLY A 96 -18.47 -8.38 -1.90
C GLY A 96 -17.52 -8.19 -0.72
N ALA A 97 -17.06 -6.97 -0.43
CA ALA A 97 -16.10 -6.72 0.65
C ALA A 97 -16.55 -7.34 1.98
N ARG A 98 -15.62 -8.04 2.64
CA ARG A 98 -15.82 -8.74 3.92
C ARG A 98 -16.91 -9.82 3.92
N GLN A 99 -17.39 -10.24 2.75
CA GLN A 99 -18.32 -11.36 2.64
C GLN A 99 -17.55 -12.68 2.50
N PHE A 100 -18.16 -13.76 2.98
CA PHE A 100 -17.58 -15.10 2.89
C PHE A 100 -17.30 -15.49 1.44
N GLY A 101 -16.09 -15.97 1.17
CA GLY A 101 -15.65 -16.39 -0.17
C GLY A 101 -15.35 -15.23 -1.14
N SER A 102 -15.41 -13.98 -0.69
CA SER A 102 -15.03 -12.83 -1.52
C SER A 102 -13.53 -12.75 -1.76
N ARG A 103 -13.14 -12.03 -2.83
CA ARG A 103 -11.74 -11.68 -3.13
C ARG A 103 -11.28 -10.41 -2.42
N THR A 104 -12.10 -9.87 -1.52
CA THR A 104 -11.91 -8.59 -0.81
C THR A 104 -12.12 -8.77 0.70
N PRO A 105 -11.29 -9.60 1.37
CA PRO A 105 -11.40 -9.86 2.80
C PRO A 105 -11.21 -8.60 3.68
N GLY A 106 -11.40 -8.76 4.98
CA GLY A 106 -11.32 -7.62 5.92
C GLY A 106 -9.95 -6.97 6.01
N HIS A 107 -8.89 -7.70 5.68
CA HIS A 107 -7.50 -7.27 5.56
C HIS A 107 -6.91 -7.91 4.29
N PRO A 108 -5.87 -7.34 3.64
CA PRO A 108 -5.27 -7.93 2.45
C PRO A 108 -4.77 -9.34 2.71
N GLU A 109 -5.07 -10.28 1.82
CA GLU A 109 -4.63 -11.67 1.90
C GLU A 109 -3.89 -12.09 0.62
N ARG A 110 -2.64 -12.53 0.76
CA ARG A 110 -1.82 -13.03 -0.34
C ARG A 110 -2.46 -14.28 -0.94
N GLY A 111 -2.61 -14.28 -2.27
CA GLY A 111 -3.18 -15.40 -3.02
C GLY A 111 -4.71 -15.39 -3.12
N VAL A 112 -5.39 -14.48 -2.41
CA VAL A 112 -6.84 -14.27 -2.52
C VAL A 112 -7.15 -13.15 -3.52
N THR A 113 -6.46 -12.02 -3.39
CA THR A 113 -6.66 -10.84 -4.25
C THR A 113 -5.45 -10.65 -5.18
N PRO A 114 -5.62 -10.47 -6.50
CA PRO A 114 -4.52 -10.14 -7.40
C PRO A 114 -3.82 -8.83 -7.00
N GLY A 115 -2.50 -8.80 -7.05
CA GLY A 115 -1.71 -7.62 -6.68
C GLY A 115 -1.49 -7.42 -5.17
N VAL A 116 -2.07 -8.26 -4.31
CA VAL A 116 -1.70 -8.28 -2.88
C VAL A 116 -0.43 -9.09 -2.69
N GLU A 117 0.67 -8.40 -2.38
CA GLU A 117 2.00 -9.01 -2.25
C GLU A 117 2.13 -9.92 -1.02
N VAL A 118 1.58 -9.47 0.11
CA VAL A 118 1.64 -10.15 1.43
C VAL A 118 0.34 -9.95 2.19
N THR A 119 0.02 -10.93 3.05
CA THR A 119 -1.10 -10.81 3.99
C THR A 119 -0.72 -9.84 5.10
N THR A 120 -1.54 -8.81 5.33
CA THR A 120 -1.34 -7.83 6.41
C THR A 120 -2.58 -7.76 7.31
N GLY A 121 -2.54 -6.92 8.35
CA GLY A 121 -3.57 -6.84 9.38
C GLY A 121 -2.94 -6.72 10.77
N PRO A 122 -2.11 -7.70 11.19
CA PRO A 122 -1.23 -7.51 12.34
C PRO A 122 -0.26 -6.36 12.07
N LEU A 123 -0.35 -5.31 12.88
CA LEU A 123 0.38 -4.06 12.68
C LEU A 123 1.90 -4.29 12.70
N GLY A 124 2.63 -3.49 11.92
CA GLY A 124 4.09 -3.56 11.82
C GLY A 124 4.65 -4.69 10.94
N GLN A 125 3.93 -5.80 10.75
CA GLN A 125 4.41 -6.92 9.94
C GLN A 125 4.62 -6.51 8.47
N GLY A 126 3.67 -5.79 7.86
CA GLY A 126 3.82 -5.35 6.47
C GLY A 126 5.05 -4.47 6.24
N LEU A 127 5.43 -3.65 7.22
CA LEU A 127 6.67 -2.87 7.19
C LEU A 127 7.91 -3.78 7.18
N ALA A 128 7.94 -4.79 8.05
CA ALA A 128 9.01 -5.80 8.04
C ALA A 128 9.06 -6.61 6.73
N ASN A 129 7.90 -6.97 6.16
CA ASN A 129 7.82 -7.59 4.85
C ASN A 129 8.41 -6.69 3.74
N GLY A 130 8.10 -5.38 3.78
CA GLY A 130 8.67 -4.40 2.85
C GLY A 130 10.19 -4.30 2.95
N VAL A 131 10.75 -4.32 4.17
CA VAL A 131 12.21 -4.40 4.38
C VAL A 131 12.79 -5.66 3.71
N GLY A 132 12.13 -6.82 3.89
CA GLY A 132 12.55 -8.07 3.25
C GLY A 132 12.50 -8.02 1.72
N MET A 133 11.46 -7.40 1.13
CA MET A 133 11.34 -7.23 -0.32
C MET A 133 12.42 -6.31 -0.90
N ALA A 134 12.74 -5.21 -0.21
CA ALA A 134 13.81 -4.30 -0.62
C ALA A 134 15.19 -4.97 -0.51
N LEU A 135 15.41 -5.79 0.53
CA LEU A 135 16.62 -6.59 0.65
C LEU A 135 16.74 -7.62 -0.48
N ALA A 136 15.63 -8.30 -0.82
CA ALA A 136 15.60 -9.27 -1.92
C ALA A 136 15.93 -8.61 -3.27
N GLU A 137 15.36 -7.44 -3.56
CA GLU A 137 15.70 -6.66 -4.76
C GLU A 137 17.21 -6.37 -4.83
N ARG A 138 17.77 -5.83 -3.74
CA ARG A 138 19.19 -5.47 -3.67
C ARG A 138 20.10 -6.66 -3.90
N LEU A 139 19.80 -7.80 -3.28
CA LEU A 139 20.59 -9.03 -3.42
C LEU A 139 20.51 -9.57 -4.86
N MET A 140 19.31 -9.60 -5.45
CA MET A 140 19.11 -10.05 -6.82
C MET A 140 19.79 -9.12 -7.83
N ALA A 141 19.68 -7.81 -7.66
CA ALA A 141 20.39 -6.83 -8.47
C ALA A 141 21.91 -7.02 -8.39
N ALA A 142 22.47 -7.19 -7.19
CA ALA A 142 23.90 -7.44 -7.00
C ALA A 142 24.37 -8.75 -7.66
N GLN A 143 23.54 -9.79 -7.63
CA GLN A 143 23.88 -11.09 -8.18
C GLN A 143 23.76 -11.13 -9.71
N PHE A 144 22.73 -10.52 -10.29
CA PHE A 144 22.34 -10.73 -11.68
C PHE A 144 22.61 -9.56 -12.62
N ASN A 145 22.68 -8.31 -12.14
CA ASN A 145 22.99 -7.19 -13.01
C ASN A 145 24.43 -7.29 -13.54
N ARG A 146 24.64 -6.79 -14.76
CA ARG A 146 25.95 -6.72 -15.43
C ARG A 146 26.14 -5.32 -16.03
N PRO A 147 27.37 -4.88 -16.33
CA PRO A 147 27.59 -3.61 -17.03
C PRO A 147 26.74 -3.54 -18.31
N GLY A 148 25.93 -2.50 -18.44
CA GLY A 148 24.99 -2.32 -19.57
C GLY A 148 23.68 -3.10 -19.49
N HIS A 149 23.48 -3.93 -18.46
CA HIS A 149 22.30 -4.80 -18.30
C HIS A 149 21.82 -4.81 -16.84
N ALA A 150 20.93 -3.86 -16.50
CA ALA A 150 20.20 -3.84 -15.23
C ALA A 150 18.83 -4.49 -15.43
N ILE A 151 18.73 -5.78 -15.07
CA ILE A 151 17.50 -6.58 -15.23
C ILE A 151 16.70 -6.69 -13.93
N VAL A 152 17.28 -6.28 -12.81
CA VAL A 152 16.61 -6.11 -11.52
C VAL A 152 16.83 -4.67 -11.08
N ASP A 153 15.76 -3.87 -11.11
CA ASP A 153 15.81 -2.47 -10.72
C ASP A 153 14.41 -1.94 -10.39
N HIS A 154 13.90 -2.26 -9.21
CA HIS A 154 12.56 -1.84 -8.75
C HIS A 154 12.57 -1.35 -7.30
N HIS A 155 11.54 -0.58 -6.94
CA HIS A 155 11.35 -0.04 -5.59
C HIS A 155 10.42 -0.93 -4.76
N THR A 156 10.49 -0.74 -3.44
CA THR A 156 9.49 -1.24 -2.50
C THR A 156 8.86 -0.07 -1.77
N TYR A 157 7.56 0.10 -1.95
CA TYR A 157 6.74 1.12 -1.29
C TYR A 157 5.92 0.48 -0.17
N VAL A 158 5.91 1.12 1.00
CA VAL A 158 5.12 0.67 2.15
C VAL A 158 4.27 1.82 2.66
N PHE A 159 2.96 1.61 2.78
CA PHE A 159 2.11 2.49 3.57
C PHE A 159 2.07 2.00 5.02
N ALA A 160 2.31 2.89 5.96
CA ALA A 160 2.28 2.63 7.40
C ALA A 160 1.51 3.74 8.13
N GLY A 161 1.01 3.46 9.32
CA GLY A 161 0.39 4.46 10.20
C GLY A 161 0.93 4.33 11.63
N ASP A 162 0.40 5.10 12.57
CA ASP A 162 0.87 5.14 13.97
C ASP A 162 0.96 3.76 14.61
N GLY A 163 -0.08 2.94 14.41
CA GLY A 163 -0.12 1.57 14.92
C GLY A 163 1.04 0.70 14.44
N CYS A 164 1.54 0.92 13.23
CA CYS A 164 2.73 0.21 12.74
C CYS A 164 4.01 0.71 13.42
N LEU A 165 4.13 2.01 13.68
CA LEU A 165 5.33 2.62 14.26
C LEU A 165 5.44 2.45 15.78
N MET A 166 4.31 2.26 16.47
CA MET A 166 4.25 1.90 17.88
C MET A 166 4.68 0.44 18.13
N GLU A 167 4.45 -0.46 17.16
CA GLU A 167 4.84 -1.86 17.30
C GLU A 167 6.37 -2.02 17.27
N GLY A 168 6.91 -2.82 18.20
CA GLY A 168 8.35 -3.02 18.37
C GLY A 168 9.05 -3.59 17.11
N ILE A 169 8.32 -4.36 16.31
CA ILE A 169 8.84 -4.91 15.04
C ILE A 169 9.24 -3.82 14.05
N SER A 170 8.64 -2.62 14.13
CA SER A 170 9.06 -1.48 13.31
C SER A 170 10.47 -1.02 13.66
N HIS A 171 10.85 -1.04 14.94
CA HIS A 171 12.20 -0.72 15.38
C HIS A 171 13.20 -1.76 14.85
N GLU A 172 12.90 -3.05 15.04
CA GLU A 172 13.77 -4.14 14.55
C GLU A 172 14.00 -4.05 13.04
N ALA A 173 12.92 -3.95 12.26
CA ALA A 173 12.98 -3.95 10.81
C ALA A 173 13.65 -2.69 10.25
N CYS A 174 13.28 -1.50 10.73
CA CYS A 174 13.83 -0.23 10.22
C CYS A 174 15.28 0.00 10.68
N SER A 175 15.66 -0.42 11.88
CA SER A 175 17.05 -0.40 12.35
C SER A 175 17.96 -1.23 11.41
N LEU A 176 17.50 -2.44 11.05
CA LEU A 176 18.21 -3.29 10.10
C LEU A 176 18.24 -2.65 8.69
N ALA A 177 17.13 -2.09 8.22
CA ALA A 177 17.06 -1.45 6.91
C ALA A 177 18.05 -0.28 6.77
N GLY A 178 18.18 0.54 7.82
CA GLY A 178 19.17 1.62 7.90
C GLY A 178 20.60 1.08 7.86
N THR A 179 20.90 0.07 8.68
CA THR A 179 22.22 -0.59 8.73
C THR A 179 22.64 -1.17 7.36
N LEU A 180 21.68 -1.75 6.63
CA LEU A 180 21.91 -2.33 5.31
C LEU A 180 21.91 -1.28 4.18
N GLY A 181 21.50 -0.04 4.46
CA GLY A 181 21.43 1.04 3.47
C GLY A 181 20.45 0.75 2.33
N LEU A 182 19.24 0.27 2.63
CA LEU A 182 18.24 -0.13 1.64
C LEU A 182 17.60 1.07 0.91
N GLY A 183 18.34 1.74 0.03
CA GLY A 183 17.94 3.00 -0.63
C GLY A 183 16.75 2.94 -1.60
N LYS A 184 16.22 1.75 -1.91
CA LYS A 184 15.00 1.58 -2.73
C LYS A 184 13.76 1.21 -1.91
N LEU A 185 13.87 1.19 -0.57
CA LEU A 185 12.74 1.11 0.34
C LEU A 185 12.20 2.52 0.60
N ILE A 186 10.92 2.74 0.32
CA ILE A 186 10.24 4.02 0.54
C ILE A 186 9.02 3.76 1.43
N VAL A 187 9.05 4.27 2.65
CA VAL A 187 7.93 4.18 3.59
C VAL A 187 7.18 5.50 3.61
N LEU A 188 5.88 5.44 3.32
CA LEU A 188 4.97 6.58 3.42
C LEU A 188 4.14 6.40 4.69
N TYR A 189 4.40 7.27 5.67
CA TYR A 189 3.74 7.29 6.97
C TYR A 189 2.52 8.20 6.92
N ASP A 190 1.35 7.62 7.17
CA ASP A 190 0.08 8.33 7.42
C ASP A 190 0.08 8.90 8.84
N ASP A 191 0.72 10.05 9.00
CA ASP A 191 0.77 10.83 10.24
C ASP A 191 -0.52 11.64 10.39
N ASN A 192 -1.56 11.00 10.91
CA ASN A 192 -2.88 11.61 11.08
C ASN A 192 -3.22 11.93 12.55
N GLY A 193 -2.37 11.52 13.50
CA GLY A 193 -2.51 11.80 14.92
C GLY A 193 -3.61 11.03 15.65
N VAL A 194 -4.18 9.97 15.03
CA VAL A 194 -5.33 9.23 15.57
C VAL A 194 -5.08 7.72 15.58
N SER A 195 -5.36 7.09 16.73
CA SER A 195 -5.54 5.63 16.85
C SER A 195 -6.95 5.30 17.33
N ILE A 196 -7.21 4.03 17.64
CA ILE A 196 -8.53 3.57 18.12
C ILE A 196 -8.96 4.31 19.40
N ASP A 197 -8.03 4.57 20.31
CA ASP A 197 -8.32 5.21 21.60
C ASP A 197 -8.42 6.75 21.48
N GLY A 198 -8.17 7.32 20.30
CA GLY A 198 -8.27 8.75 20.01
C GLY A 198 -6.93 9.38 19.67
N ASP A 199 -6.68 10.58 20.20
CA ASP A 199 -5.47 11.37 19.95
C ASP A 199 -4.22 10.64 20.48
N VAL A 200 -3.30 10.31 19.58
CA VAL A 200 -2.13 9.49 19.88
C VAL A 200 -1.16 10.14 20.86
N ARG A 201 -1.16 11.47 21.00
CA ARG A 201 -0.20 12.20 21.85
C ARG A 201 -0.24 11.79 23.33
N GLY A 202 -1.33 11.15 23.79
CA GLY A 202 -1.45 10.61 25.14
C GLY A 202 -0.55 9.39 25.43
N TRP A 203 -0.16 8.64 24.40
CA TRP A 203 0.62 7.38 24.54
C TRP A 203 1.72 7.19 23.48
N PHE A 204 1.74 8.03 22.45
CA PHE A 204 2.73 8.03 21.38
C PHE A 204 3.09 9.48 21.05
N ALA A 205 4.20 9.93 21.61
CA ALA A 205 4.72 11.30 21.49
C ALA A 205 6.19 11.30 21.03
N ASP A 206 6.59 10.26 20.29
CA ASP A 206 7.93 10.16 19.72
C ASP A 206 8.17 11.32 18.73
N ASP A 207 9.39 11.84 18.74
CA ASP A 207 9.92 12.56 17.59
C ASP A 207 10.25 11.54 16.49
N THR A 208 9.22 11.14 15.74
CA THR A 208 9.32 10.10 14.71
C THR A 208 10.39 10.41 13.67
N PRO A 209 10.50 11.64 13.09
CA PRO A 209 11.60 11.96 12.20
C PRO A 209 12.97 11.68 12.82
N ARG A 210 13.23 12.18 14.03
CA ARG A 210 14.51 11.99 14.71
C ARG A 210 14.81 10.53 15.06
N ARG A 211 13.79 9.70 15.27
CA ARG A 211 13.95 8.24 15.46
C ARG A 211 14.47 7.53 14.20
N PHE A 212 14.20 8.08 13.01
CA PHE A 212 14.52 7.47 11.72
C PHE A 212 15.76 8.06 11.02
N GLU A 213 16.31 9.17 11.51
CA GLU A 213 17.59 9.77 11.07
C GLU A 213 18.83 9.07 11.65
#